data_AF-A0A6A5WZL1-F1
#
_entry.id   AF-A0A6A5WZL1-F1
#
_cell.length_a   1.000
_cell.length_b   1.000
_cell.length_c   1.000
_cell.angle_alpha   90.00
_cell.angle_beta   90.00
_cell.angle_gamma   90.00
#
_symmetry.space_group_name_H-M   'P 1'
#
loop_
_entity.id
_entity.type
_entity.pdbx_description
1 polymer ?
#
loop_
_entity_poly.entity_id
_entity_poly.type
_entity_poly.pdbx_seq_one_letter_code
_entity_poly.pdbx_strand_id
1 'polypeptide(L)'
;MEPFETFPDRKLKFLAQQKRVLVQSVTSPVPPRLARIVERSGIPEKIVRDVFVQVDREIRRHAQEVYSRQMMDEVVAKIDEYYWESAKGVIDAHMDTTVDFDEDEGAVYVTDDLSLDENIAKLPPTWNTSADLPSPSEEEEEEEERDPVDEDDYLTAISRLQSLSAQRLTLQQKLTTCRTLLDLLEPFRKPRKNIQPNLVWNDTPLAPELKKTRTLAIRVAGRVGEKYGEGEAQVPSSVEEEGDEDVEMGDEGRGRVEKVLGGW
;
A
#
# COMPACT_ATOMS: atom_id res chain seq x y z
N MET A 1 17.06 6.18 -19.26
CA MET A 1 17.04 5.35 -18.04
C MET A 1 16.05 4.24 -18.32
N GLU A 2 16.55 3.08 -18.75
CA GLU A 2 15.72 1.88 -18.95
C GLU A 2 15.09 1.51 -17.60
N PRO A 3 13.78 1.23 -17.52
CA PRO A 3 13.18 0.75 -16.28
C PRO A 3 13.83 -0.59 -15.91
N PHE A 4 14.28 -0.73 -14.66
CA PHE A 4 14.76 -2.01 -14.15
C PHE A 4 13.65 -3.05 -14.32
N GLU A 5 13.92 -4.05 -15.15
CA GLU A 5 12.97 -5.10 -15.46
C GLU A 5 12.85 -6.03 -14.25
N THR A 6 11.67 -6.08 -13.64
CA THR A 6 11.45 -6.95 -12.50
C THR A 6 11.36 -8.41 -12.97
N PHE A 7 11.70 -9.37 -12.10
CA PHE A 7 11.58 -10.79 -12.41
C PHE A 7 10.18 -11.23 -12.90
N PRO A 8 9.05 -10.76 -12.31
CA PRO A 8 7.72 -11.06 -12.86
C PRO A 8 7.52 -10.43 -14.25
N ASP A 9 8.07 -9.24 -14.54
CA ASP A 9 8.00 -8.64 -15.87
C ASP A 9 8.72 -9.50 -16.92
N ARG A 10 9.86 -10.11 -16.57
CA ARG A 10 10.57 -11.06 -17.47
C ARG A 10 9.72 -12.29 -17.75
N LYS A 11 9.10 -12.87 -16.72
CA LYS A 11 8.20 -14.02 -16.87
C LYS A 11 7.00 -13.70 -17.74
N LEU A 12 6.39 -12.52 -17.55
CA LEU A 12 5.28 -12.07 -18.40
C LEU A 12 5.71 -11.85 -19.85
N LYS A 13 6.88 -11.25 -20.09
CA LYS A 13 7.42 -11.10 -21.46
C LYS A 13 7.70 -12.45 -22.10
N PHE A 14 8.26 -13.40 -21.36
CA PHE A 14 8.45 -14.77 -21.83
C PHE A 14 7.13 -15.43 -22.22
N LEU A 15 6.12 -15.39 -21.35
CA LEU A 15 4.79 -15.95 -21.66
C LEU A 15 4.13 -15.24 -22.84
N ALA A 16 4.27 -13.92 -22.96
CA ALA A 16 3.77 -13.16 -24.11
C ALA A 16 4.49 -13.55 -25.41
N GLN A 17 5.79 -13.82 -25.36
CA GLN A 17 6.56 -14.32 -26.49
C GLN A 17 6.13 -15.73 -26.88
N GLN A 18 5.98 -16.64 -25.91
CA GLN A 18 5.49 -18.00 -26.16
C GLN A 18 4.07 -17.99 -26.73
N LYS A 19 3.19 -17.15 -26.21
CA LYS A 19 1.86 -16.91 -26.78
C LYS A 19 1.98 -16.45 -28.24
N ARG A 20 2.89 -15.53 -28.57
CA ARG A 20 3.08 -15.07 -29.95
C ARG A 20 3.53 -16.20 -30.87
N VAL A 21 4.41 -17.09 -30.40
CA VAL A 21 4.85 -18.28 -31.16
C VAL A 21 3.71 -19.26 -31.37
N LEU A 22 2.89 -19.52 -30.34
CA LEU A 22 1.75 -20.44 -30.41
C LEU A 22 0.58 -19.90 -31.24
N VAL A 23 0.39 -18.58 -31.24
CA VAL A 23 -0.63 -17.87 -32.03
C VAL A 23 -0.11 -17.51 -33.42
N GLN A 24 1.18 -17.74 -33.70
CA GLN A 24 1.73 -17.52 -35.01
C GLN A 24 0.96 -18.41 -35.99
N SER A 25 0.21 -17.75 -36.87
CA SER A 25 -0.69 -18.40 -37.82
C SER A 25 0.05 -19.48 -38.58
N VAL A 26 -0.54 -20.66 -38.70
CA VAL A 26 -0.07 -21.71 -39.60
C VAL A 26 0.03 -21.09 -40.99
N THR A 27 1.27 -20.95 -41.44
CA THR A 27 1.73 -20.16 -42.57
C THR A 27 0.81 -20.26 -43.79
N SER A 28 0.37 -19.11 -44.30
CA SER A 28 0.13 -18.93 -45.73
C SER A 28 1.52 -18.82 -46.40
N PRO A 29 1.97 -19.76 -47.24
CA PRO A 29 1.21 -20.68 -48.09
C PRO A 29 1.11 -22.12 -47.54
N VAL A 30 0.13 -22.87 -48.09
CA VAL A 30 -0.10 -24.29 -47.81
C VAL A 30 1.25 -25.04 -47.85
N PRO A 31 1.66 -25.71 -46.76
CA PRO A 31 2.95 -26.40 -46.74
C PRO A 31 2.98 -27.43 -47.88
N PRO A 32 4.13 -27.59 -48.56
CA PRO A 32 4.21 -28.38 -49.80
C PRO A 32 3.82 -29.85 -49.61
N ARG A 33 3.93 -30.35 -48.37
CA ARG A 33 3.44 -31.68 -47.98
C ARG A 33 1.91 -31.80 -48.08
N LEU A 34 1.18 -30.78 -47.66
CA LEU A 34 -0.28 -30.74 -47.76
C LEU A 34 -0.71 -30.45 -49.20
N ALA A 35 0.02 -29.62 -49.95
CA ALA A 35 -0.22 -29.43 -51.38
C ALA A 35 -0.19 -30.76 -52.16
N ARG A 36 0.79 -31.64 -51.88
CA ARG A 36 0.88 -32.99 -52.48
C ARG A 36 -0.29 -33.91 -52.06
N ILE A 37 -0.81 -33.76 -50.86
CA ILE A 37 -1.97 -34.54 -50.37
C ILE A 37 -3.26 -34.03 -51.01
N VAL A 38 -3.37 -32.73 -51.21
CA VAL A 38 -4.50 -32.06 -51.88
C VAL A 38 -4.56 -32.45 -53.36
N GLU A 39 -3.42 -32.44 -54.06
CA GLU A 39 -3.31 -32.92 -55.44
C GLU A 39 -3.71 -34.39 -55.59
N ARG A 40 -3.37 -35.24 -54.60
CA ARG A 40 -3.74 -36.67 -54.58
C ARG A 40 -5.19 -36.92 -54.21
N SER A 41 -5.84 -36.01 -53.48
CA SER A 41 -7.21 -36.15 -52.99
C SER A 41 -8.25 -35.44 -53.86
N GLY A 42 -7.81 -34.67 -54.88
CA GLY A 42 -8.71 -33.97 -55.80
C GLY A 42 -9.49 -32.82 -55.13
N ILE A 43 -9.10 -32.40 -53.93
CA ILE A 43 -9.75 -31.31 -53.20
C ILE A 43 -9.27 -29.97 -53.81
N PRO A 44 -10.18 -29.02 -54.09
CA PRO A 44 -9.76 -27.72 -54.59
C PRO A 44 -8.99 -26.95 -53.51
N GLU A 45 -7.85 -26.37 -53.90
CA GLU A 45 -6.97 -25.56 -53.02
C GLU A 45 -7.71 -24.40 -52.32
N LYS A 46 -8.83 -23.93 -52.91
CA LYS A 46 -9.70 -22.90 -52.32
C LYS A 46 -10.32 -23.35 -51.00
N ILE A 47 -10.88 -24.56 -50.93
CA ILE A 47 -11.49 -25.10 -49.71
C ILE A 47 -10.42 -25.29 -48.63
N VAL A 48 -9.23 -25.72 -49.02
CA VAL A 48 -8.10 -25.90 -48.11
C VAL A 48 -7.68 -24.55 -47.51
N ARG A 49 -7.59 -23.50 -48.32
CA ARG A 49 -7.34 -22.14 -47.84
C ARG A 49 -8.44 -21.64 -46.89
N ASP A 50 -9.70 -21.88 -47.21
CA ASP A 50 -10.83 -21.47 -46.37
C ASP A 50 -10.80 -22.19 -45.01
N VAL A 51 -10.46 -23.49 -45.00
CA VAL A 51 -10.27 -24.26 -43.77
C VAL A 51 -9.09 -23.73 -42.96
N PHE A 52 -7.96 -23.37 -43.59
CA PHE A 52 -6.85 -22.74 -42.88
C PHE A 52 -7.23 -21.42 -42.24
N VAL A 53 -8.00 -20.57 -42.94
CA VAL A 53 -8.50 -19.31 -42.39
C VAL A 53 -9.45 -19.55 -41.22
N GLN A 54 -10.29 -20.59 -41.30
CA GLN A 54 -11.18 -20.95 -40.20
C GLN A 54 -10.41 -21.47 -38.98
N VAL A 55 -9.44 -22.35 -39.17
CA VAL A 55 -8.58 -22.88 -38.09
C VAL A 55 -7.78 -21.74 -37.45
N ASP A 56 -7.21 -20.84 -38.24
CA ASP A 56 -6.49 -19.67 -37.73
C ASP A 56 -7.41 -18.71 -36.94
N ARG A 57 -8.67 -18.60 -37.34
CA ARG A 57 -9.69 -17.84 -36.58
C ARG A 57 -10.04 -18.53 -35.26
N GLU A 58 -10.14 -19.84 -35.24
CA GLU A 58 -10.42 -20.63 -34.03
C GLU A 58 -9.22 -20.61 -33.05
N ILE A 59 -7.99 -20.76 -33.55
CA ILE A 59 -6.76 -20.66 -32.75
C ILE A 59 -6.66 -19.26 -32.11
N ARG A 60 -6.93 -18.19 -32.87
CA ARG A 60 -6.94 -16.83 -32.33
C ARG A 60 -8.01 -16.63 -31.26
N ARG A 61 -9.21 -17.19 -31.45
CA ARG A 61 -10.28 -17.13 -30.46
C ARG A 61 -9.87 -17.85 -29.17
N HIS A 62 -9.41 -19.10 -29.28
CA HIS A 62 -8.95 -19.89 -28.14
C HIS A 62 -7.79 -19.19 -27.41
N ALA A 63 -6.84 -18.63 -28.14
CA ALA A 63 -5.71 -17.93 -27.52
C ALA A 63 -6.09 -16.60 -26.85
N GLN A 64 -7.18 -15.97 -27.24
CA GLN A 64 -7.69 -14.78 -26.57
C GLN A 64 -8.46 -15.14 -25.29
N GLU A 65 -9.18 -16.27 -25.30
CA GLU A 65 -9.94 -16.78 -24.14
C GLU A 65 -9.02 -17.41 -23.08
N VAL A 66 -8.08 -18.27 -23.49
CA VAL A 66 -7.20 -19.03 -22.57
C VAL A 66 -6.03 -18.18 -22.08
N TYR A 67 -5.37 -17.42 -22.96
CA TYR A 67 -4.24 -16.58 -22.59
C TYR A 67 -4.67 -15.13 -22.39
N SER A 68 -5.68 -14.92 -21.54
CA SER A 68 -6.05 -13.58 -21.10
C SER A 68 -4.90 -12.96 -20.28
N ARG A 69 -4.84 -11.63 -20.20
CA ARG A 69 -3.79 -10.96 -19.43
C ARG A 69 -3.83 -11.35 -17.95
N GLN A 70 -5.03 -11.40 -17.38
CA GLN A 70 -5.26 -11.80 -16.00
C GLN A 70 -4.78 -13.23 -15.74
N MET A 71 -5.05 -14.17 -16.67
CA MET A 71 -4.58 -15.55 -16.53
C MET A 71 -3.04 -15.62 -16.59
N MET A 72 -2.39 -14.84 -17.45
CA MET A 72 -0.93 -14.81 -17.50
C MET A 72 -0.34 -14.27 -16.19
N ASP A 73 -0.94 -13.22 -15.62
CA ASP A 73 -0.52 -12.67 -14.32
C ASP A 73 -0.69 -13.72 -13.19
N GLU A 74 -1.79 -14.48 -13.19
CA GLU A 74 -2.02 -15.59 -12.25
C GLU A 74 -1.05 -16.76 -12.44
N VAL A 75 -0.73 -17.15 -13.69
CA VAL A 75 0.27 -18.19 -13.96
C VAL A 75 1.63 -17.76 -13.43
N VAL A 76 2.03 -16.50 -13.65
CA VAL A 76 3.31 -16.00 -13.13
C VAL A 76 3.32 -16.07 -11.61
N ALA A 77 2.27 -15.61 -10.94
CA ALA A 77 2.16 -15.70 -9.49
C ALA A 77 2.23 -17.15 -8.97
N LYS A 78 1.58 -18.10 -9.65
CA LYS A 78 1.65 -19.53 -9.30
C LYS A 78 3.03 -20.14 -9.56
N ILE A 79 3.70 -19.78 -10.65
CA ILE A 79 5.07 -20.24 -10.90
C ILE A 79 6.01 -19.68 -9.82
N ASP A 80 5.81 -18.44 -9.40
CA ASP A 80 6.55 -17.88 -8.27
C ASP A 80 6.27 -18.70 -7.00
N GLU A 81 5.00 -18.92 -6.64
CA GLU A 81 4.60 -19.74 -5.50
C GLU A 81 5.20 -21.15 -5.53
N TYR A 82 5.11 -21.87 -6.66
CA TYR A 82 5.70 -23.19 -6.80
C TYR A 82 7.23 -23.17 -6.76
N TYR A 83 7.88 -22.15 -7.31
CA TYR A 83 9.32 -22.01 -7.19
C TYR A 83 9.71 -21.87 -5.71
N TRP A 84 9.00 -21.02 -4.98
CA TRP A 84 9.20 -20.86 -3.53
C TRP A 84 8.90 -22.14 -2.75
N GLU A 85 7.83 -22.87 -3.07
CA GLU A 85 7.48 -24.15 -2.42
C GLU A 85 8.49 -25.26 -2.73
N SER A 86 8.92 -25.37 -3.98
CA SER A 86 9.95 -26.34 -4.40
C SER A 86 11.29 -26.06 -3.73
N ALA A 87 11.66 -24.78 -3.62
CA ALA A 87 12.88 -24.38 -2.94
C ALA A 87 12.81 -24.69 -1.44
N LYS A 88 11.65 -24.48 -0.79
CA LYS A 88 11.43 -24.91 0.60
C LYS A 88 11.53 -26.43 0.77
N GLY A 89 10.97 -27.21 -0.16
CA GLY A 89 11.01 -28.68 -0.10
C GLY A 89 12.42 -29.26 -0.30
N VAL A 90 13.25 -28.66 -1.15
CA VAL A 90 14.67 -29.03 -1.30
C VAL A 90 15.44 -28.70 -0.02
N ILE A 91 15.16 -27.57 0.62
CA ILE A 91 15.78 -27.20 1.90
C ILE A 91 15.36 -28.16 3.02
N ASP A 92 14.10 -28.56 3.10
CA ASP A 92 13.62 -29.52 4.12
C ASP A 92 14.28 -30.90 3.94
N ALA A 93 14.42 -31.37 2.70
CA ALA A 93 15.13 -32.62 2.40
C ALA A 93 16.64 -32.52 2.67
N HIS A 94 17.24 -31.34 2.47
CA HIS A 94 18.65 -31.11 2.76
C HIS A 94 18.89 -30.94 4.27
N MET A 95 17.92 -30.40 5.02
CA MET A 95 17.94 -30.31 6.49
C MET A 95 17.82 -31.68 7.17
N ASP A 96 17.00 -32.60 6.65
CA ASP A 96 16.88 -33.96 7.22
C ASP A 96 18.15 -34.81 6.99
N THR A 97 19.01 -34.41 6.04
CA THR A 97 20.28 -35.11 5.73
C THR A 97 21.51 -34.48 6.40
N THR A 98 21.46 -33.22 6.82
CA THR A 98 22.57 -32.54 7.53
C THR A 98 22.33 -32.52 9.03
N VAL A 99 22.77 -33.59 9.68
CA VAL A 99 22.96 -33.71 11.13
C VAL A 99 23.78 -32.52 11.67
N ASP A 100 23.30 -31.90 12.74
CA ASP A 100 24.04 -31.04 13.69
C ASP A 100 24.95 -29.94 13.10
N PHE A 101 24.39 -28.98 12.37
CA PHE A 101 24.92 -27.62 12.40
C PHE A 101 23.93 -26.76 13.18
N ASP A 102 24.42 -26.17 14.27
CA ASP A 102 23.71 -25.15 15.04
C ASP A 102 22.97 -24.19 14.09
N GLU A 103 21.75 -23.78 14.45
CA GLU A 103 21.01 -22.71 13.79
C GLU A 103 21.91 -21.47 13.67
N ASP A 104 22.68 -21.38 12.59
CA ASP A 104 23.59 -20.29 12.35
C ASP A 104 22.72 -19.09 11.99
N GLU A 105 22.37 -18.31 13.01
CA GLU A 105 21.47 -17.13 12.97
C GLU A 105 21.88 -16.09 11.91
N GLY A 106 23.05 -16.25 11.29
CA GLY A 106 23.60 -15.42 10.20
C GLY A 106 23.73 -16.10 8.84
N ALA A 107 23.26 -17.33 8.63
CA ALA A 107 23.28 -17.95 7.30
C ALA A 107 22.14 -17.40 6.41
N VAL A 108 22.50 -16.81 5.28
CA VAL A 108 21.54 -16.38 4.25
C VAL A 108 21.29 -17.53 3.31
N TYR A 109 20.03 -17.97 3.23
CA TYR A 109 19.62 -18.99 2.29
C TYR A 109 19.28 -18.36 0.94
N VAL A 110 19.48 -19.09 -0.16
CA VAL A 110 19.10 -18.63 -1.52
C VAL A 110 17.62 -18.27 -1.61
N THR A 111 16.80 -18.79 -0.70
CA THR A 111 15.37 -18.51 -0.59
C THR A 111 15.02 -17.27 0.24
N ASP A 112 15.98 -16.64 0.90
CA ASP A 112 15.72 -15.48 1.73
C ASP A 112 15.39 -14.27 0.85
N ASP A 113 14.20 -13.71 1.05
CA ASP A 113 13.79 -12.50 0.35
C ASP A 113 14.62 -11.31 0.85
N LEU A 114 15.57 -10.88 0.02
CA LEU A 114 16.41 -9.69 0.25
C LEU A 114 15.63 -8.38 0.14
N SER A 115 14.32 -8.42 -0.12
CA SER A 115 13.47 -7.28 0.13
C SER A 115 13.31 -7.02 1.63
N LEU A 116 13.35 -8.03 2.51
CA LEU A 116 13.11 -7.82 3.94
C LEU A 116 14.37 -7.33 4.67
N ASP A 117 14.22 -6.30 5.52
CA ASP A 117 15.36 -5.71 6.25
C ASP A 117 16.05 -6.72 7.19
N GLU A 118 15.28 -7.69 7.71
CA GLU A 118 15.78 -8.78 8.55
C GLU A 118 16.76 -9.69 7.80
N ASN A 119 16.47 -10.00 6.53
CA ASN A 119 17.32 -10.85 5.71
C ASN A 119 18.54 -10.08 5.19
N ILE A 120 18.40 -8.78 4.91
CA ILE A 120 19.54 -7.91 4.58
C ILE A 120 20.54 -7.86 5.74
N ALA A 121 20.06 -7.87 6.99
CA ALA A 121 20.92 -7.83 8.18
C ALA A 121 21.74 -9.10 8.41
N LYS A 122 21.30 -10.25 7.88
CA LYS A 122 22.01 -11.53 7.93
C LYS A 122 23.18 -11.59 6.93
N LEU A 123 23.23 -10.70 5.94
CA LEU A 123 24.27 -10.74 4.91
C LEU A 123 25.67 -10.51 5.52
N PRO A 124 26.67 -11.34 5.16
CA PRO A 124 28.02 -11.16 5.66
C PRO A 124 28.64 -9.87 5.08
N PRO A 125 29.48 -9.17 5.86
CA PRO A 125 30.12 -7.93 5.41
C PRO A 125 31.21 -8.16 4.35
N THR A 126 31.70 -9.39 4.19
CA THR A 126 32.75 -9.78 3.24
C THR A 126 32.30 -11.01 2.44
N TRP A 127 32.64 -11.06 1.15
CA TRP A 127 32.40 -12.24 0.31
C TRP A 127 33.46 -13.30 0.59
N ASN A 128 33.08 -14.46 1.12
CA ASN A 128 34.02 -15.55 1.37
C ASN A 128 34.15 -16.42 0.11
N THR A 129 35.07 -16.09 -0.79
CA THR A 129 35.37 -16.88 -2.01
C THR A 129 35.78 -18.34 -1.70
N SER A 130 36.17 -18.63 -0.45
CA SER A 130 36.50 -20.00 0.00
C SER A 130 35.29 -20.91 0.23
N ALA A 131 34.06 -20.37 0.25
CA ALA A 131 32.83 -21.16 0.35
C ALA A 131 32.29 -21.59 -1.03
N ASP A 132 32.74 -20.94 -2.10
CA ASP A 132 32.49 -21.32 -3.50
C ASP A 132 33.39 -22.50 -3.92
N LEU A 133 33.57 -23.51 -3.06
CA LEU A 133 34.05 -24.80 -3.54
C LEU A 133 32.89 -25.44 -4.31
N PRO A 134 33.07 -25.84 -5.58
CA PRO A 134 32.04 -26.53 -6.33
C PRO A 134 31.68 -27.81 -5.57
N SER A 135 30.42 -27.92 -5.11
CA SER A 135 29.85 -29.22 -4.80
C SER A 135 29.89 -30.04 -6.10
N PRO A 136 30.40 -31.28 -6.10
CA PRO A 136 30.49 -32.07 -7.31
C PRO A 136 29.10 -32.59 -7.65
N SER A 137 28.29 -31.76 -8.31
CA SER A 137 27.04 -32.17 -8.95
C SER A 137 27.18 -31.95 -10.45
N GLU A 138 27.41 -33.06 -11.14
CA GLU A 138 27.41 -33.43 -12.58
C GLU A 138 26.83 -32.47 -13.67
N GLU A 139 27.04 -31.16 -13.60
CA GLU A 139 26.63 -30.19 -14.65
C GLU A 139 27.79 -29.29 -15.13
N GLU A 140 29.03 -29.80 -15.08
CA GLU A 140 30.29 -29.06 -15.32
C GLU A 140 30.60 -28.67 -16.80
N GLU A 141 29.69 -28.79 -17.76
CA GLU A 141 30.01 -28.51 -19.18
C GLU A 141 29.55 -27.13 -19.70
N GLU A 142 28.81 -26.33 -18.93
CA GLU A 142 28.35 -24.97 -19.35
C GLU A 142 28.89 -23.80 -18.49
N GLU A 143 29.79 -24.06 -17.52
CA GLU A 143 30.19 -23.07 -16.50
C GLU A 143 31.43 -22.21 -16.84
N GLU A 144 32.03 -22.33 -18.03
CA GLU A 144 33.23 -21.54 -18.40
C GLU A 144 32.94 -20.05 -18.70
N GLU A 145 31.68 -19.62 -18.74
CA GLU A 145 31.27 -18.21 -19.02
C GLU A 145 30.69 -17.45 -17.80
N ARG A 146 30.76 -17.98 -16.57
CA ARG A 146 30.45 -17.16 -15.39
C ARG A 146 31.71 -16.43 -14.95
N ASP A 147 31.77 -15.13 -15.28
CA ASP A 147 32.77 -14.23 -14.68
C ASP A 147 32.73 -14.42 -13.15
N PRO A 148 33.88 -14.70 -12.50
CA PRO A 148 33.91 -14.80 -11.04
C PRO A 148 33.45 -13.46 -10.48
N VAL A 149 32.41 -13.49 -9.64
CA VAL A 149 31.90 -12.26 -9.01
C VAL A 149 33.01 -11.68 -8.13
N ASP A 150 33.47 -10.49 -8.48
CA ASP A 150 34.50 -9.79 -7.71
C ASP A 150 33.93 -9.34 -6.35
N GLU A 151 34.77 -9.35 -5.31
CA GLU A 151 34.42 -8.87 -3.97
C GLU A 151 33.89 -7.42 -4.01
N ASP A 152 34.47 -6.60 -4.88
CA ASP A 152 34.06 -5.21 -5.09
C ASP A 152 32.61 -5.11 -5.59
N ASP A 153 32.20 -6.01 -6.50
CA ASP A 153 30.83 -6.04 -7.03
C ASP A 153 29.82 -6.39 -5.93
N TYR A 154 30.16 -7.36 -5.07
CA TYR A 154 29.35 -7.70 -3.90
C TYR A 154 29.17 -6.51 -2.95
N LEU A 155 30.25 -5.80 -2.62
CA LEU A 155 30.19 -4.63 -1.75
C LEU A 155 29.36 -3.49 -2.35
N THR A 156 29.47 -3.26 -3.67
CA THR A 156 28.61 -2.27 -4.35
C THR A 156 27.14 -2.68 -4.30
N ALA A 157 26.83 -3.98 -4.43
CA ALA A 157 25.47 -4.49 -4.36
C ALA A 157 24.88 -4.35 -2.95
N ILE A 158 25.63 -4.69 -1.89
CA ILE A 158 25.18 -4.52 -0.50
C ILE A 158 24.92 -3.04 -0.20
N SER A 159 25.85 -2.15 -0.53
CA SER A 159 25.69 -0.72 -0.24
C SER A 159 24.46 -0.14 -0.96
N ARG A 160 24.20 -0.59 -2.20
CA ARG A 160 22.98 -0.26 -2.92
C ARG A 160 21.74 -0.80 -2.21
N LEU A 161 21.76 -2.06 -1.77
CA LEU A 161 20.64 -2.69 -1.07
C LEU A 161 20.31 -1.98 0.26
N GLN A 162 21.33 -1.62 1.02
CA GLN A 162 21.21 -0.82 2.25
C GLN A 162 20.66 0.59 1.98
N SER A 163 21.06 1.22 0.87
CA SER A 163 20.50 2.53 0.49
C SER A 163 19.01 2.46 0.12
N LEU A 164 18.59 1.38 -0.55
CA LEU A 164 17.20 1.18 -0.97
C LEU A 164 16.31 0.80 0.21
N SER A 165 16.77 -0.04 1.13
CA SER A 165 16.06 -0.36 2.38
C SER A 165 15.87 0.90 3.23
N ALA A 166 16.92 1.73 3.39
CA ALA A 166 16.80 3.00 4.09
C ALA A 166 15.76 3.92 3.43
N GLN A 167 15.76 4.05 2.10
CA GLN A 167 14.73 4.82 1.39
C GLN A 167 13.33 4.28 1.63
N ARG A 168 13.15 2.95 1.56
CA ARG A 168 11.86 2.31 1.84
C ARG A 168 11.37 2.62 3.25
N LEU A 169 12.23 2.52 4.26
CA LEU A 169 11.88 2.83 5.65
C LEU A 169 11.42 4.28 5.80
N THR A 170 12.11 5.24 5.16
CA THR A 170 11.66 6.65 5.21
C THR A 170 10.29 6.86 4.56
N LEU A 171 9.98 6.14 3.47
CA LEU A 171 8.68 6.21 2.80
C LEU A 171 7.59 5.56 3.65
N GLN A 172 7.86 4.42 4.27
CA GLN A 172 6.94 3.78 5.20
C GLN A 172 6.65 4.68 6.41
N GLN A 173 7.66 5.32 6.99
CA GLN A 173 7.47 6.29 8.06
C GLN A 173 6.57 7.45 7.61
N LYS A 174 6.82 8.05 6.44
CA LYS A 174 5.95 9.10 5.88
C LYS A 174 4.52 8.61 5.65
N LEU A 175 4.35 7.36 5.22
CA LEU A 175 3.03 6.76 5.06
C LEU A 175 2.34 6.63 6.41
N THR A 176 3.04 6.10 7.43
CA THR A 176 2.49 5.96 8.77
C THR A 176 2.11 7.31 9.38
N THR A 177 2.92 8.35 9.22
CA THR A 177 2.58 9.70 9.71
C THR A 177 1.37 10.29 8.98
N CYS A 178 1.25 10.09 7.67
CA CYS A 178 0.05 10.49 6.94
C CYS A 178 -1.20 9.73 7.41
N ARG A 179 -1.09 8.42 7.68
CA ARG A 179 -2.20 7.62 8.22
C ARG A 179 -2.61 8.10 9.60
N THR A 180 -1.66 8.30 10.52
CA THR A 180 -1.98 8.80 11.87
C THR A 180 -2.59 10.19 11.83
N LEU A 181 -2.13 11.08 10.94
CA LEU A 181 -2.77 12.38 10.72
C LEU A 181 -4.18 12.24 10.16
N LEU A 182 -4.42 11.31 9.23
CA LEU A 182 -5.78 11.04 8.73
C LEU A 182 -6.69 10.52 9.84
N ASP A 183 -6.19 9.63 10.69
CA ASP A 183 -6.94 9.10 11.84
C ASP A 183 -7.26 10.22 12.84
N LEU A 184 -6.33 11.14 13.10
CA LEU A 184 -6.57 12.32 13.93
C LEU A 184 -7.58 13.31 13.30
N LEU A 185 -7.67 13.34 11.97
CA LEU A 185 -8.63 14.17 11.25
C LEU A 185 -10.02 13.51 11.12
N GLU A 186 -10.12 12.20 11.33
CA GLU A 186 -11.39 11.46 11.23
C GLU A 186 -12.48 12.03 12.15
N PRO A 187 -12.21 12.36 13.44
CA PRO A 187 -13.18 13.00 14.32
C PRO A 187 -13.65 14.39 13.82
N PHE A 188 -12.80 15.12 13.11
CA PHE A 188 -13.12 16.43 12.54
C PHE A 188 -13.96 16.34 11.27
N ARG A 189 -14.10 15.16 10.66
CA ARG A 189 -14.95 14.97 9.47
C ARG A 189 -16.44 15.19 9.76
N LYS A 190 -16.87 14.94 11.00
CA LYS A 190 -18.22 15.24 11.51
C LYS A 190 -18.13 15.89 12.90
N PRO A 191 -17.66 17.15 12.97
CA PRO A 191 -17.32 17.79 14.25
C PRO A 191 -18.56 17.96 15.14
N ARG A 192 -19.72 18.16 14.51
CA ARG A 192 -21.05 18.23 15.15
C ARG A 192 -21.47 16.94 15.88
N LYS A 193 -20.91 15.79 15.52
CA LYS A 193 -21.24 14.48 16.12
C LYS A 193 -20.15 13.97 17.06
N ASN A 194 -18.87 14.14 16.68
CA ASN A 194 -17.77 13.45 17.35
C ASN A 194 -17.02 14.29 18.40
N ILE A 195 -16.84 15.60 18.19
CA ILE A 195 -15.93 16.39 19.03
C ILE A 195 -16.69 16.99 20.22
N GLN A 196 -17.82 17.65 19.99
CA GLN A 196 -18.59 18.31 21.04
C GLN A 196 -20.10 18.33 20.71
N PRO A 197 -20.82 17.20 20.91
CA PRO A 197 -22.28 17.21 20.78
C PRO A 197 -22.97 18.15 21.80
N ASN A 198 -22.25 18.54 22.86
CA ASN A 198 -22.72 19.42 23.93
C ASN A 198 -22.31 20.89 23.77
N LEU A 199 -21.74 21.31 22.63
CA LEU A 199 -21.47 22.73 22.43
C LEU A 199 -22.81 23.48 22.42
N VAL A 200 -22.96 24.48 23.30
CA VAL A 200 -24.18 25.28 23.47
C VAL A 200 -24.40 26.17 22.24
N TRP A 201 -24.78 25.56 21.12
CA TRP A 201 -25.33 26.26 19.98
C TRP A 201 -26.84 26.39 20.15
N ASN A 202 -27.43 27.43 19.56
CA ASN A 202 -28.85 27.77 19.66
C ASN A 202 -29.80 26.61 19.27
N ASP A 203 -29.32 25.66 18.45
CA ASP A 203 -30.09 24.52 17.94
C ASP A 203 -29.83 23.19 18.68
N THR A 204 -29.11 23.20 19.80
CA THR A 204 -28.88 22.00 20.62
C THR A 204 -30.05 21.72 21.58
N PRO A 205 -30.30 20.45 21.96
CA PRO A 205 -31.38 20.10 22.89
C PRO A 205 -31.23 20.75 24.28
N LEU A 206 -30.03 21.22 24.65
CA LEU A 206 -29.78 21.93 25.91
C LEU A 206 -30.18 23.41 25.86
N ALA A 207 -30.12 24.06 24.69
CA ALA A 207 -30.51 25.47 24.52
C ALA A 207 -31.97 25.80 24.91
N PRO A 208 -33.00 25.01 24.53
CA PRO A 208 -34.36 25.27 24.99
C PRO A 208 -34.53 25.02 26.49
N GLU A 209 -33.80 24.05 27.07
CA GLU A 209 -33.83 23.79 28.52
C GLU A 209 -33.18 24.94 29.30
N LEU A 210 -32.06 25.49 28.84
CA LEU A 210 -31.43 26.69 29.42
C LEU A 210 -32.32 27.94 29.32
N LYS A 211 -33.09 28.09 28.23
CA LYS A 211 -34.09 29.17 28.13
C LYS A 211 -35.18 28.99 29.18
N LYS A 212 -35.71 27.78 29.36
CA LYS A 212 -36.71 27.48 30.39
C LYS A 212 -36.18 27.74 31.80
N THR A 213 -34.94 27.35 32.10
CA THR A 213 -34.34 27.61 33.42
C THR A 213 -34.12 29.11 33.65
N ARG A 214 -33.69 29.88 32.64
CA ARG A 214 -33.59 31.34 32.74
C ARG A 214 -34.95 31.98 33.03
N THR A 215 -36.01 31.55 32.34
CA THR A 215 -37.37 32.04 32.59
C THR A 215 -37.87 31.66 33.99
N LEU A 216 -37.60 30.43 34.45
CA LEU A 216 -37.93 30.00 35.82
C LEU A 216 -37.16 30.80 36.86
N ALA A 217 -35.86 31.04 36.65
CA ALA A 217 -35.03 31.83 37.56
C ALA A 217 -35.54 33.28 37.68
N ILE A 218 -35.94 33.91 36.57
CA ILE A 218 -36.55 35.25 36.59
C ILE A 218 -37.85 35.25 37.38
N ARG A 219 -38.74 34.26 37.17
CA ARG A 219 -40.00 34.17 37.93
C ARG A 219 -39.78 33.89 39.41
N VAL A 220 -38.81 33.04 39.74
CA VAL A 220 -38.46 32.74 41.14
C VAL A 220 -37.86 33.99 41.79
N ALA A 221 -36.94 34.68 41.12
CA ALA A 221 -36.36 35.94 41.61
C ALA A 221 -37.45 37.00 41.84
N GLY A 222 -38.38 37.18 40.90
CA GLY A 222 -39.53 38.07 41.06
C GLY A 222 -40.41 37.69 42.24
N ARG A 223 -40.78 36.41 42.36
CA ARG A 223 -41.66 35.92 43.45
C ARG A 223 -40.98 35.90 44.81
N VAL A 224 -39.67 35.72 44.87
CA VAL A 224 -38.86 35.84 46.09
C VAL A 224 -38.71 37.33 46.47
N GLY A 225 -38.49 38.22 45.51
CA GLY A 225 -38.50 39.67 45.73
C GLY A 225 -39.85 40.18 46.25
N GLU A 226 -40.97 39.65 45.74
CA GLU A 226 -42.31 39.97 46.25
C GLU A 226 -42.58 39.42 47.66
N LYS A 227 -42.01 38.24 48.00
CA LYS A 227 -42.24 37.58 49.31
C LYS A 227 -41.29 38.03 50.41
N TYR A 228 -40.10 38.53 50.08
CA TYR A 228 -39.06 38.95 51.01
C TYR A 228 -38.74 40.45 50.87
N GLY A 229 -39.75 41.25 50.52
CA GLY A 229 -39.61 42.63 50.05
C GLY A 229 -38.65 43.55 50.81
N GLU A 230 -38.15 44.53 50.05
CA GLU A 230 -37.52 45.78 50.47
C GLU A 230 -36.15 45.66 51.17
N GLY A 231 -35.14 45.26 50.42
CA GLY A 231 -33.73 45.46 50.77
C GLY A 231 -32.83 45.24 49.56
N GLU A 232 -32.52 46.33 48.85
CA GLU A 232 -31.47 46.45 47.82
C GLU A 232 -31.20 45.22 46.92
N ALA A 233 -31.94 45.14 45.81
CA ALA A 233 -31.43 44.46 44.62
C ALA A 233 -31.85 45.27 43.39
N GLN A 234 -31.07 46.29 43.06
CA GLN A 234 -31.13 46.96 41.77
C GLN A 234 -30.82 45.93 40.68
N VAL A 235 -31.88 45.44 40.03
CA VAL A 235 -31.77 44.79 38.73
C VAL A 235 -31.74 45.92 37.69
N PRO A 236 -30.72 46.02 36.82
CA PRO A 236 -30.72 47.00 35.75
C PRO A 236 -31.79 46.60 34.74
N SER A 237 -32.95 47.24 34.87
CA SER A 237 -33.97 47.34 33.82
C SER A 237 -33.47 48.37 32.80
N SER A 238 -32.59 47.95 31.90
CA SER A 238 -32.18 48.76 30.76
C SER A 238 -32.23 47.91 29.49
N VAL A 239 -33.44 47.56 29.05
CA VAL A 239 -33.69 47.24 27.64
C VAL A 239 -35.11 47.68 27.31
N GLU A 240 -35.29 48.98 27.17
CA GLU A 240 -36.14 49.54 26.11
C GLU A 240 -35.36 50.68 25.44
N GLU A 241 -35.42 50.66 24.11
CA GLU A 241 -35.16 51.75 23.17
C GLU A 241 -33.73 52.05 22.68
N GLU A 242 -33.71 52.41 21.40
CA GLU A 242 -32.62 52.49 20.43
C GLU A 242 -31.59 53.61 20.72
N GLY A 243 -30.37 53.44 20.23
CA GLY A 243 -29.43 54.55 20.05
C GLY A 243 -27.97 54.16 20.25
N ASP A 244 -27.17 54.27 19.19
CA ASP A 244 -25.72 54.25 19.22
C ASP A 244 -25.18 55.28 20.23
N GLU A 245 -24.58 54.85 21.35
CA GLU A 245 -23.64 55.68 22.09
C GLU A 245 -22.47 54.82 22.58
N ASP A 246 -21.27 55.16 22.07
CA ASP A 246 -19.99 54.65 22.53
C ASP A 246 -19.87 54.78 24.05
N VAL A 247 -19.91 53.65 24.77
CA VAL A 247 -19.66 53.62 26.21
C VAL A 247 -18.16 53.74 26.42
N GLU A 248 -17.72 54.98 26.61
CA GLU A 248 -16.39 55.35 27.10
C GLU A 248 -16.11 54.59 28.41
N MET A 249 -15.14 53.67 28.35
CA MET A 249 -14.69 52.88 29.51
C MET A 249 -13.99 53.80 30.51
N GLY A 250 -14.74 54.28 31.50
CA GLY A 250 -14.22 55.06 32.62
C GLY A 250 -13.12 54.32 33.38
N ASP A 251 -12.13 55.09 33.85
CA ASP A 251 -10.88 54.69 34.51
C ASP A 251 -11.05 53.77 35.76
N GLU A 252 -12.27 53.53 36.23
CA GLU A 252 -12.57 52.66 37.36
C GLU A 252 -12.24 51.18 37.10
N GLY A 253 -12.22 50.75 35.84
CA GLY A 253 -11.88 49.37 35.46
C GLY A 253 -10.39 49.06 35.67
N ARG A 254 -9.52 50.04 35.45
CA ARG A 254 -8.05 49.87 35.54
C ARG A 254 -7.58 49.66 36.97
N GLY A 255 -8.13 50.40 37.93
CA GLY A 255 -7.78 50.26 39.34
C GLY A 255 -8.12 48.89 39.93
N ARG A 256 -9.15 48.22 39.42
CA ARG A 256 -9.51 46.85 39.85
C ARG A 256 -8.54 45.81 39.31
N VAL A 257 -8.07 45.97 38.08
CA VAL A 257 -7.09 45.07 37.44
C VAL A 257 -5.73 45.19 38.12
N GLU A 258 -5.29 46.41 38.45
CA GLU A 258 -4.01 46.65 39.11
C GLU A 258 -3.97 46.09 40.54
N LYS A 259 -5.11 46.12 41.26
CA LYS A 259 -5.25 45.50 42.58
C LYS A 259 -5.17 43.97 42.55
N VAL A 260 -5.59 43.34 41.46
CA VAL A 260 -5.49 41.88 41.28
C VAL A 260 -4.07 41.47 40.89
N LEU A 261 -3.37 42.28 40.10
CA LEU A 261 -1.99 42.01 39.69
C LEU A 261 -0.97 42.25 40.81
N GLY A 262 -1.21 43.17 41.74
CA GLY A 262 -0.35 43.38 42.91
C GLY A 262 -0.44 42.30 44.00
N GLY A 263 -1.36 41.33 43.83
CA GLY A 263 -1.55 40.21 44.75
C GLY A 263 -0.89 38.89 44.30
N TRP A 264 -0.18 38.89 43.16
CA TRP A 264 0.55 37.74 42.62
C TRP A 264 2.07 37.97 42.69
#